data_AF-A0A2V1AAH9-F1
#
_entry.id   AF-A0A2V1AAH9-F1
#
_cell.length_a   1.000
_cell.length_b   1.000
_cell.length_c   1.000
_cell.angle_alpha   90.00
_cell.angle_beta   90.00
_cell.angle_gamma   90.00
#
_symmetry.space_group_name_H-M   'P 1'
#
loop_
_entity.id
_entity.type
_entity.pdbx_description
1 polymer ?
#
loop_
_entity_poly.entity_id
_entity_poly.type
_entity_poly.pdbx_seq_one_letter_code
_entity_poly.pdbx_strand_id
1 'polypeptide(L)'
;MADIIVKHEASDLHDLDIDRKRKSKSPALGDFKKARFDHDEQETSEDIAKQYKKSKYCSEECGLKYMKRFLEESESLSKEGMKFALTHCKSREELAKLGSTFPELPEIANKNVEKLPEEIQNQLRTIERKMKDIENDIEYVTAQQKYLGLRKDIIKRINEQLKDTSGNEEEETQAKKKKKKSKGARFDLCCFDSSLYDQKPLEVYTSAVDKAEETSTQTVNDVVQMYNNQDDENKTSTVCLNDRRKCLRHNGWWNLIADELWKRLSELQESLAVLENEKQDTVREYSIQVYEKDS
;
A
#
# COMPACT_ATOMS: atom_id res chain seq x y z
N MET A 1 8.84 -5.56 -27.98
CA MET A 1 9.04 -6.07 -26.61
C MET A 1 7.77 -5.73 -25.85
N ALA A 2 7.18 -6.71 -25.18
CA ALA A 2 5.81 -6.69 -24.69
C ALA A 2 5.58 -5.62 -23.60
N ASP A 3 4.46 -4.92 -23.70
CA ASP A 3 3.98 -3.95 -22.72
C ASP A 3 3.66 -4.64 -21.38
N ILE A 4 4.44 -4.36 -20.34
CA ILE A 4 4.08 -4.68 -18.97
C ILE A 4 3.21 -3.53 -18.47
N ILE A 5 1.90 -3.71 -18.63
CA ILE A 5 0.89 -2.87 -17.96
C ILE A 5 0.90 -3.28 -16.49
N VAL A 6 1.59 -2.52 -15.65
CA VAL A 6 1.44 -2.61 -14.20
C VAL A 6 0.06 -2.07 -13.85
N LYS A 7 -0.93 -2.97 -13.79
CA LYS A 7 -2.21 -2.68 -13.17
C LYS A 7 -1.96 -2.46 -11.69
N HIS A 8 -2.18 -1.24 -11.22
CA HIS A 8 -2.39 -0.97 -9.80
C HIS A 8 -3.71 -1.65 -9.38
N GLU A 9 -3.63 -2.91 -8.99
CA GLU A 9 -4.67 -3.52 -8.16
C GLU A 9 -4.47 -3.01 -6.74
N ALA A 10 -5.30 -2.03 -6.37
CA ALA A 10 -5.52 -1.66 -4.99
C ALA A 10 -6.01 -2.92 -4.25
N SER A 11 -5.11 -3.57 -3.52
CA SER A 11 -5.47 -4.65 -2.64
C SER A 11 -6.24 -4.06 -1.47
N ASP A 12 -7.54 -4.32 -1.44
CA ASP A 12 -8.42 -4.14 -0.29
C ASP A 12 -7.84 -4.82 0.96
N LEU A 13 -7.13 -4.02 1.77
CA LEU A 13 -6.69 -4.37 3.11
C LEU A 13 -7.56 -3.60 4.13
N HIS A 14 -8.86 -3.86 4.09
CA HIS A 14 -9.79 -3.50 5.15
C HIS A 14 -10.33 -4.78 5.78
N ASP A 15 -9.64 -5.28 6.82
CA ASP A 15 -10.25 -6.06 7.92
C ASP A 15 -9.21 -6.46 8.99
N LEU A 16 -8.68 -5.46 9.70
CA LEU A 16 -8.09 -5.68 11.03
C LEU A 16 -8.83 -4.82 12.05
N ASP A 17 -10.03 -5.28 12.37
CA ASP A 17 -10.92 -4.74 13.38
C ASP A 17 -10.29 -4.93 14.77
N ILE A 18 -9.55 -3.92 15.22
CA ILE A 18 -8.99 -3.85 16.58
C ILE A 18 -10.13 -3.45 17.53
N ASP A 19 -10.77 -4.47 18.10
CA ASP A 19 -11.87 -4.40 19.05
C ASP A 19 -11.41 -3.78 20.40
N ARG A 20 -11.18 -2.45 20.42
CA ARG A 20 -10.95 -1.65 21.64
C ARG A 20 -12.29 -1.28 22.28
N LYS A 21 -12.95 -2.27 22.91
CA LYS A 21 -14.11 -2.02 23.77
C LYS A 21 -13.68 -1.38 25.10
N ARG A 22 -13.54 -0.05 25.14
CA ARG A 22 -13.67 0.75 26.38
C ARG A 22 -15.07 1.36 26.43
N LYS A 23 -15.75 1.04 27.54
CA LYS A 23 -17.11 1.45 27.90
C LYS A 23 -17.16 2.96 28.17
N SER A 24 -18.10 3.65 27.54
CA SER A 24 -18.71 4.87 28.10
C SER A 24 -20.20 4.88 27.77
N LYS A 25 -21.00 4.54 28.78
CA LYS A 25 -22.46 4.74 28.81
C LYS A 25 -22.74 6.24 28.95
N SER A 26 -23.60 6.78 28.09
CA SER A 26 -24.26 8.08 28.27
C SER A 26 -25.47 8.18 27.31
N PRO A 27 -26.48 9.01 27.62
CA PRO A 27 -27.87 8.56 27.72
C PRO A 27 -28.70 8.67 26.43
N ALA A 28 -29.69 7.78 26.33
CA ALA A 28 -30.72 7.76 25.31
C ALA A 28 -31.67 8.97 25.45
N LEU A 29 -31.90 9.67 24.34
CA LEU A 29 -33.00 10.61 24.17
C LEU A 29 -33.54 10.53 22.75
N GLY A 30 -34.83 10.20 22.66
CA GLY A 30 -35.75 10.81 21.71
C GLY A 30 -35.92 10.12 20.37
N ASP A 31 -36.95 9.27 20.29
CA ASP A 31 -37.65 8.92 19.05
C ASP A 31 -38.03 10.18 18.24
N PHE A 32 -37.52 10.28 17.01
CA PHE A 32 -38.10 11.17 16.00
C PHE A 32 -38.53 10.37 14.77
N LYS A 33 -39.82 10.53 14.49
CA LYS A 33 -40.59 9.91 13.43
C LYS A 33 -40.03 10.26 12.05
N LYS A 34 -39.74 9.21 11.30
CA LYS A 34 -39.87 9.01 9.85
C LYS A 34 -40.65 10.15 9.13
N ALA A 35 -39.91 11.07 8.51
CA ALA A 35 -40.42 11.89 7.41
C ALA A 35 -39.93 11.26 6.10
N ARG A 36 -40.88 10.84 5.25
CA ARG A 36 -40.64 10.52 3.85
C ARG A 36 -40.23 11.83 3.15
N PHE A 37 -39.09 11.83 2.48
CA PHE A 37 -38.80 12.81 1.44
C PHE A 37 -38.73 12.07 0.12
N ASP A 38 -39.72 12.37 -0.71
CA ASP A 38 -39.88 11.94 -2.09
C ASP A 38 -38.93 12.72 -3.00
N HIS A 39 -38.56 12.07 -4.11
CA HIS A 39 -38.17 12.64 -5.40
C HIS A 39 -36.90 13.52 -5.48
N ASP A 40 -35.76 12.87 -5.75
CA ASP A 40 -34.70 13.45 -6.59
C ASP A 40 -35.18 13.42 -8.05
N GLU A 41 -35.91 14.45 -8.49
CA GLU A 41 -35.95 14.80 -9.90
C GLU A 41 -34.60 15.44 -10.26
N GLN A 42 -33.83 14.77 -11.11
CA GLN A 42 -32.69 15.39 -11.79
C GLN A 42 -33.21 16.60 -12.59
N GLU A 43 -32.93 17.80 -12.08
CA GLU A 43 -33.13 19.04 -12.84
C GLU A 43 -32.37 18.94 -14.16
N THR A 44 -33.11 18.91 -15.26
CA THR A 44 -32.51 18.90 -16.58
C THR A 44 -31.89 20.28 -16.87
N SER A 45 -30.85 20.32 -17.70
CA SER A 45 -30.16 21.56 -18.07
C SER A 45 -31.09 22.64 -18.66
N GLU A 46 -32.27 22.26 -19.15
CA GLU A 46 -33.29 23.17 -19.65
C GLU A 46 -34.08 23.90 -18.55
N ASP A 47 -34.22 23.31 -17.36
CA ASP A 47 -34.93 23.92 -16.22
C ASP A 47 -34.03 24.92 -15.48
N ILE A 48 -32.73 24.63 -15.40
CA ILE A 48 -31.70 25.58 -14.97
C ILE A 48 -31.72 26.82 -15.89
N ALA A 49 -31.77 26.63 -17.21
CA ALA A 49 -31.81 27.74 -18.18
C ALA A 49 -33.10 28.59 -18.09
N LYS A 50 -34.23 28.03 -17.64
CA LYS A 50 -35.47 28.79 -17.43
C LYS A 50 -35.46 29.63 -16.15
N GLN A 51 -34.76 29.21 -15.09
CA GLN A 51 -34.59 30.02 -13.87
C GLN A 51 -33.71 31.26 -14.08
N TYR A 52 -32.72 31.22 -14.98
CA TYR A 52 -31.83 32.36 -15.25
C TYR A 52 -32.49 33.54 -15.97
N LYS A 53 -33.72 33.40 -16.49
CA LYS A 53 -34.42 34.51 -17.16
C LYS A 53 -34.97 35.59 -16.22
N LYS A 54 -34.89 35.43 -14.88
CA LYS A 54 -35.39 36.44 -13.93
C LYS A 54 -34.57 36.54 -12.63
N SER A 55 -33.26 36.78 -12.71
CA SER A 55 -32.62 37.46 -11.58
C SER A 55 -33.17 38.91 -11.54
N LYS A 56 -33.71 39.34 -10.39
CA LYS A 56 -34.39 40.65 -10.25
C LYS A 56 -33.43 41.86 -10.40
N TYR A 57 -32.11 41.62 -10.44
CA TYR A 57 -31.09 42.66 -10.32
C TYR A 57 -29.94 42.57 -11.33
N CYS A 58 -29.91 41.56 -12.22
CA CYS A 58 -28.82 41.41 -13.18
C CYS A 58 -29.33 40.87 -14.51
N SER A 59 -29.23 41.68 -15.57
CA SER A 59 -29.36 41.22 -16.95
C SER A 59 -28.08 40.50 -17.39
N GLU A 60 -28.17 39.67 -18.42
CA GLU A 60 -27.01 39.00 -19.02
C GLU A 60 -25.92 40.01 -19.43
N GLU A 61 -26.32 41.17 -19.97
CA GLU A 61 -25.41 42.28 -20.28
C GLU A 61 -24.66 42.83 -19.05
N CYS A 62 -25.32 42.85 -17.89
CA CYS A 62 -24.72 43.31 -16.64
C CYS A 62 -23.69 42.29 -16.13
N GLY A 63 -23.98 40.98 -16.25
CA GLY A 63 -23.04 39.90 -15.97
C GLY A 63 -21.80 39.94 -16.85
N LEU A 64 -21.96 40.18 -18.16
CA LEU A 64 -20.84 40.32 -19.09
C LEU A 64 -19.96 41.54 -18.77
N LYS A 65 -20.56 42.69 -18.43
CA LYS A 65 -19.81 43.89 -18.01
C LYS A 65 -19.04 43.65 -16.72
N TYR A 66 -19.66 43.00 -15.74
CA TYR A 66 -19.00 42.63 -14.49
C TYR A 66 -17.81 41.70 -14.73
N MET A 67 -18.00 40.65 -15.52
CA MET A 67 -16.97 39.66 -15.80
C MET A 67 -15.80 40.25 -16.60
N LYS A 68 -16.08 41.11 -17.58
CA LYS A 68 -15.06 41.85 -18.32
C LYS A 68 -14.24 42.77 -17.40
N ARG A 69 -14.91 43.52 -16.53
CA ARG A 69 -14.26 44.38 -15.54
C ARG A 69 -13.40 43.58 -14.56
N PHE A 70 -13.92 42.47 -14.07
CA PHE A 70 -13.20 41.58 -13.15
C PHE A 70 -11.92 41.00 -13.77
N LEU A 71 -11.97 40.62 -15.05
CA LEU A 71 -10.80 40.14 -15.79
C LEU A 71 -9.80 41.28 -16.06
N GLU A 72 -10.27 42.48 -16.42
CA GLU A 72 -9.43 43.66 -16.67
C GLU A 72 -8.77 44.23 -15.41
N GLU A 73 -9.40 44.08 -14.23
CA GLU A 73 -8.87 44.51 -12.93
C GLU A 73 -7.91 43.47 -12.31
N SER A 74 -7.75 42.28 -12.90
CA SER A 74 -6.82 41.27 -12.41
C SER A 74 -5.37 41.59 -12.81
N GLU A 75 -4.50 41.83 -11.84
CA GLU A 75 -3.08 42.16 -12.07
C GLU A 75 -2.27 41.00 -12.67
N SER A 76 -2.76 39.76 -12.50
CA SER A 76 -2.07 38.54 -12.91
C SER A 76 -2.31 38.14 -14.37
N LEU A 77 -3.28 38.73 -15.08
CA LEU A 77 -3.56 38.42 -16.48
C LEU A 77 -3.23 39.60 -17.40
N SER A 78 -2.28 39.39 -18.31
CA SER A 78 -2.06 40.33 -19.40
C SER A 78 -3.25 40.30 -20.38
N LYS A 79 -3.51 41.43 -21.05
CA LYS A 79 -4.54 41.53 -22.10
C LYS A 79 -4.29 40.55 -23.24
N GLU A 80 -3.02 40.26 -23.52
CA GLU A 80 -2.59 39.26 -24.51
C GLU A 80 -2.90 37.83 -24.04
N GLY A 81 -2.64 37.51 -22.77
CA GLY A 81 -2.96 36.21 -22.18
C GLY A 81 -4.46 35.93 -22.13
N MET A 82 -5.28 36.94 -21.81
CA MET A 82 -6.75 36.85 -21.88
C MET A 82 -7.23 36.58 -23.30
N LYS A 83 -6.69 37.32 -24.28
CA LYS A 83 -7.04 37.14 -25.68
C LYS A 83 -6.65 35.74 -26.17
N PHE A 84 -5.47 35.27 -25.79
CA PHE A 84 -4.99 33.93 -26.13
C PHE A 84 -5.91 32.85 -25.56
N ALA A 85 -6.20 32.89 -24.26
CA ALA A 85 -7.07 31.92 -23.59
C ALA A 85 -8.49 31.90 -24.19
N LEU A 86 -9.08 33.08 -24.45
CA LEU A 86 -10.42 33.17 -25.06
C LEU A 86 -10.45 32.74 -26.54
N THR A 87 -9.32 32.80 -27.24
CA THR A 87 -9.23 32.37 -28.65
C THR A 87 -9.02 30.85 -28.75
N HIS A 88 -8.28 30.25 -27.82
CA HIS A 88 -7.91 28.84 -27.85
C HIS A 88 -8.79 27.93 -26.99
N CYS A 89 -9.45 28.44 -25.95
CA CYS A 89 -10.39 27.67 -25.12
C CYS A 89 -11.83 28.05 -25.48
N LYS A 90 -12.56 27.12 -26.09
CA LYS A 90 -13.96 27.29 -26.48
C LYS A 90 -14.93 26.89 -25.38
N SER A 91 -14.45 26.16 -24.37
CA SER A 91 -15.24 25.68 -23.24
C SER A 91 -14.56 25.96 -21.90
N ARG A 92 -15.36 25.98 -20.82
CA ARG A 92 -14.87 26.09 -19.44
C ARG A 92 -13.93 24.93 -19.10
N GLU A 93 -14.23 23.74 -19.60
CA GLU A 93 -13.40 22.54 -19.36
C GLU A 93 -12.03 22.66 -20.03
N GLU A 94 -11.98 23.17 -21.26
CA GLU A 94 -10.71 23.45 -21.96
C GLU A 94 -9.91 24.53 -21.25
N LEU A 95 -10.56 25.58 -20.74
CA LEU A 95 -9.91 26.63 -19.96
C LEU A 95 -9.35 26.09 -18.64
N ALA A 96 -10.09 25.19 -17.98
CA ALA A 96 -9.63 24.53 -16.75
C ALA A 96 -8.48 23.54 -17.01
N LYS A 97 -8.40 22.96 -18.20
CA LYS A 97 -7.29 22.12 -18.65
C LYS A 97 -6.11 22.93 -19.19
N LEU A 98 -6.29 24.22 -19.47
CA LEU A 98 -5.22 25.07 -19.97
C LEU A 98 -4.16 25.23 -18.87
N GLY A 99 -2.97 24.71 -19.12
CA GLY A 99 -1.87 24.71 -18.14
C GLY A 99 -1.96 23.62 -17.07
N SER A 100 -2.93 22.70 -17.14
CA SER A 100 -2.99 21.55 -16.21
C SER A 100 -1.89 20.52 -16.50
N THR A 101 -1.41 20.48 -17.74
CA THR A 101 -0.31 19.61 -18.18
C THR A 101 0.83 20.46 -18.71
N PHE A 102 2.05 20.15 -18.29
CA PHE A 102 3.25 20.77 -18.84
C PHE A 102 3.41 20.34 -20.31
N PRO A 103 3.65 21.26 -21.26
CA PRO A 103 3.93 20.89 -22.64
C PRO A 103 5.30 20.19 -22.67
N GLU A 104 5.30 18.87 -22.76
CA GLU A 104 6.53 18.09 -22.91
C GLU A 104 7.03 18.18 -24.35
N LEU A 105 8.36 18.15 -24.52
CA LEU A 105 8.96 18.07 -25.84
C LEU A 105 8.52 16.77 -26.56
N PRO A 106 8.26 16.80 -27.88
CA PRO A 106 7.89 15.61 -28.65
C PRO A 106 8.88 14.46 -28.50
N GLU A 107 10.16 14.73 -28.29
CA GLU A 107 11.21 13.74 -28.04
C GLU A 107 10.97 12.98 -26.72
N ILE A 108 10.50 13.68 -25.69
CA ILE A 108 10.21 13.13 -24.36
C ILE A 108 8.86 12.40 -24.38
N ALA A 109 7.82 13.02 -24.95
CA ALA A 109 6.49 12.43 -25.05
C ALA A 109 6.48 11.11 -25.86
N ASN A 110 7.36 11.00 -26.86
CA ASN A 110 7.54 9.78 -27.66
C ASN A 110 8.57 8.81 -27.07
N LYS A 111 9.10 9.05 -25.86
CA LYS A 111 10.14 8.25 -25.18
C LYS A 111 11.43 8.05 -26.02
N ASN A 112 11.72 8.98 -26.92
CA ASN A 112 12.92 8.92 -27.76
C ASN A 112 14.11 9.55 -27.05
N VAL A 113 14.62 8.85 -26.03
CA VAL A 113 15.75 9.28 -25.18
C VAL A 113 17.02 9.54 -26.01
N GLU A 114 17.17 8.88 -27.17
CA GLU A 114 18.34 9.01 -28.05
C GLU A 114 18.52 10.40 -28.69
N LYS A 115 17.44 11.20 -28.76
CA LYS A 115 17.50 12.57 -29.30
C LYS A 115 17.88 13.63 -28.26
N LEU A 116 17.94 13.25 -26.99
CA LEU A 116 18.32 14.16 -25.90
C LEU A 116 19.83 14.41 -25.91
N PRO A 117 20.32 15.53 -25.36
CA PRO A 117 21.75 15.75 -25.15
C PRO A 117 22.38 14.64 -24.31
N GLU A 118 23.63 14.31 -24.60
CA GLU A 118 24.37 13.21 -23.95
C GLU A 118 24.42 13.36 -22.42
N GLU A 119 24.50 14.60 -21.92
CA GLU A 119 24.48 14.91 -20.49
C GLU A 119 23.16 14.48 -19.82
N ILE A 120 22.02 14.84 -20.42
CA ILE A 120 20.69 14.46 -19.94
C ILE A 120 20.47 12.95 -20.07
N GLN A 121 20.93 12.33 -21.17
CA GLN A 121 20.86 10.87 -21.32
C GLN A 121 21.62 10.14 -20.21
N ASN A 122 22.82 10.62 -19.85
CA ASN A 122 23.63 10.03 -18.79
C ASN A 122 22.99 10.19 -17.41
N GLN A 123 22.38 11.34 -17.13
CA GLN A 123 21.62 11.57 -15.90
C GLN A 123 20.41 10.63 -15.80
N LEU A 124 19.60 10.53 -16.85
CA LEU A 124 18.44 9.65 -16.90
C LEU A 124 18.83 8.18 -16.73
N ARG A 125 19.87 7.71 -17.43
CA ARG A 125 20.39 6.33 -17.27
C ARG A 125 20.88 6.05 -15.86
N THR A 126 21.46 7.05 -15.19
CA THR A 126 21.92 6.90 -13.80
C THR A 126 20.74 6.79 -12.85
N ILE A 127 19.72 7.64 -13.01
CA ILE A 127 18.48 7.59 -12.23
C ILE A 127 17.77 6.25 -12.45
N GLU A 128 17.62 5.82 -13.70
CA GLU A 128 16.98 4.54 -14.04
C GLU A 128 17.70 3.32 -13.46
N ARG A 129 19.05 3.35 -13.41
CA ARG A 129 19.81 2.29 -12.74
C ARG A 129 19.51 2.24 -11.25
N LYS A 130 19.54 3.40 -10.57
CA LYS A 130 19.22 3.48 -9.14
C LYS A 130 17.77 3.05 -8.85
N MET A 131 16.82 3.45 -9.70
CA MET A 131 15.43 3.02 -9.59
C MET A 131 15.34 1.49 -9.66
N LYS A 132 15.99 0.88 -10.66
CA LYS A 132 16.02 -0.58 -10.80
C LYS A 132 16.64 -1.29 -9.59
N ASP A 133 17.71 -0.74 -9.04
CA ASP A 133 18.33 -1.30 -7.83
C ASP A 133 17.36 -1.25 -6.63
N ILE A 134 16.64 -0.14 -6.45
CA ILE A 134 15.62 0.02 -5.41
C ILE A 134 14.41 -0.91 -5.66
N GLU A 135 13.98 -1.08 -6.91
CA GLU A 135 12.90 -2.01 -7.26
C GLU A 135 13.26 -3.46 -6.88
N ASN A 136 14.49 -3.89 -7.14
CA ASN A 136 14.97 -5.21 -6.73
C ASN A 136 14.98 -5.37 -5.20
N ASP A 137 15.40 -4.32 -4.48
CA ASP A 137 15.38 -4.31 -3.01
C ASP A 137 13.94 -4.36 -2.46
N ILE A 138 13.00 -3.67 -3.10
CA ILE A 138 11.57 -3.72 -2.75
C ILE A 138 11.02 -5.13 -2.94
N GLU A 139 11.34 -5.76 -4.08
CA GLU A 139 10.94 -7.15 -4.36
C GLU A 139 11.49 -8.09 -3.29
N TYR A 140 12.76 -7.92 -2.91
CA TYR A 140 13.41 -8.69 -1.86
C TYR A 140 12.71 -8.59 -0.51
N VAL A 141 12.49 -7.36 -0.03
CA VAL A 141 11.83 -7.12 1.27
C VAL A 141 10.37 -7.62 1.25
N THR A 142 9.69 -7.48 0.11
CA THR A 142 8.32 -7.98 -0.07
C THR A 142 8.27 -9.51 0.01
N ALA A 143 9.22 -10.21 -0.60
CA ALA A 143 9.33 -11.66 -0.51
C ALA A 143 9.61 -12.10 0.94
N GLN A 144 10.47 -11.37 1.67
CA GLN A 144 10.72 -11.62 3.09
C GLN A 144 9.46 -11.44 3.96
N GLN A 145 8.66 -10.39 3.71
CA GLN A 145 7.39 -10.18 4.43
C GLN A 145 6.41 -11.34 4.21
N LYS A 146 6.26 -11.79 2.95
CA LYS A 146 5.40 -12.94 2.61
C LYS A 146 5.88 -14.22 3.30
N TYR A 147 7.19 -14.46 3.29
CA TYR A 147 7.78 -15.60 3.98
C TYR A 147 7.59 -15.54 5.50
N LEU A 148 7.71 -14.37 6.12
CA LEU A 148 7.43 -14.16 7.54
C LEU A 148 5.95 -14.44 7.88
N GLY A 149 5.03 -14.11 6.95
CA GLY A 149 3.62 -14.50 7.00
C GLY A 149 3.44 -16.02 7.01
N LEU A 150 4.06 -16.71 6.05
CA LEU A 150 4.06 -18.18 5.98
C LEU A 150 4.58 -18.81 7.28
N ARG A 151 5.68 -18.28 7.83
CA ARG A 151 6.23 -18.75 9.11
C ARG A 151 5.25 -18.59 10.27
N LYS A 152 4.48 -17.50 10.30
CA LYS A 152 3.43 -17.31 11.31
C LYS A 152 2.37 -18.42 11.24
N ASP A 153 1.99 -18.83 10.05
CA ASP A 153 0.99 -19.87 9.84
C ASP A 153 1.55 -21.27 10.15
N ILE A 154 2.83 -21.52 9.81
CA ILE A 154 3.55 -22.72 10.24
C ILE A 154 3.53 -22.86 11.78
N ILE A 155 3.78 -21.77 12.51
CA ILE A 155 3.76 -21.78 13.98
C ILE A 155 2.36 -22.09 14.53
N LYS A 156 1.30 -21.58 13.90
CA LYS A 156 -0.07 -21.95 14.28
C LYS A 156 -0.30 -23.46 14.09
N ARG A 157 0.07 -24.01 12.94
CA ARG A 157 -0.07 -25.44 12.63
C ARG A 157 0.73 -26.34 13.58
N ILE A 158 1.94 -25.95 13.95
CA ILE A 158 2.75 -26.67 14.97
C ILE A 158 1.98 -26.73 16.29
N ASN A 159 1.48 -25.59 16.78
CA ASN A 159 0.76 -25.53 18.05
C ASN A 159 -0.56 -26.31 18.01
N GLU A 160 -1.25 -26.32 16.86
CA GLU A 160 -2.46 -27.13 16.64
C GLU A 160 -2.15 -28.63 16.67
N GLN A 161 -1.14 -29.09 15.92
CA GLN A 161 -0.76 -30.51 15.90
C GLN A 161 -0.29 -31.04 17.25
N LEU A 162 0.49 -30.25 18.01
CA LEU A 162 0.93 -30.64 19.35
C LEU A 162 -0.25 -30.74 20.33
N LYS A 163 -1.24 -29.83 20.19
CA LYS A 163 -2.46 -29.87 20.99
C LYS A 163 -3.30 -31.11 20.67
N ASP A 164 -3.45 -31.45 19.40
CA ASP A 164 -4.26 -32.60 18.97
C ASP A 164 -3.64 -33.93 19.36
N THR A 165 -2.31 -34.05 19.26
CA THR A 165 -1.56 -35.26 19.65
C THR A 165 -1.67 -35.50 21.16
N SER A 166 -1.60 -34.45 21.98
CA SER A 166 -1.80 -34.55 23.44
C SER A 166 -3.26 -34.80 23.86
N GLY A 167 -4.24 -34.44 23.01
CA GLY A 167 -5.66 -34.62 23.29
C GLY A 167 -6.15 -36.05 23.05
N ASN A 168 -5.57 -36.74 22.06
CA ASN A 168 -5.94 -38.11 21.73
C ASN A 168 -5.39 -39.17 22.70
N GLU A 169 -4.30 -38.88 23.42
CA GLU A 169 -3.76 -39.81 24.43
C GLU A 169 -4.63 -39.89 25.71
N GLU A 170 -5.47 -38.89 26.00
CA GLU A 170 -6.34 -38.89 27.18
C GLU A 170 -7.67 -39.66 26.98
N GLU A 171 -8.09 -39.98 25.74
CA GLU A 171 -9.37 -40.68 25.49
C GLU A 171 -9.30 -42.22 25.54
N GLU A 172 -8.13 -42.85 25.35
CA GLU A 172 -8.04 -44.32 25.34
C GLU A 172 -7.73 -44.98 26.69
N THR A 173 -7.32 -44.23 27.72
CA THR A 173 -6.98 -44.81 29.03
C THR A 173 -7.48 -44.02 30.23
N GLN A 174 -8.80 -43.80 30.37
CA GLN A 174 -9.36 -43.50 31.71
C GLN A 174 -10.89 -43.63 31.85
N ALA A 175 -11.41 -44.84 31.63
CA ALA A 175 -12.64 -45.24 32.31
C ALA A 175 -12.33 -45.45 33.81
N LYS A 176 -12.77 -44.49 34.64
CA LYS A 176 -12.87 -44.50 36.12
C LYS A 176 -11.60 -44.07 36.90
N LYS A 177 -11.45 -42.75 37.10
CA LYS A 177 -11.22 -42.15 38.44
C LYS A 177 -11.45 -40.64 38.43
N LYS A 178 -11.86 -40.14 39.60
CA LYS A 178 -12.58 -38.87 39.83
C LYS A 178 -11.67 -37.63 39.73
N LYS A 179 -12.20 -36.57 39.09
CA LYS A 179 -12.00 -35.13 39.35
C LYS A 179 -10.60 -34.70 39.86
N LYS A 180 -9.70 -34.40 38.92
CA LYS A 180 -8.80 -33.23 39.02
C LYS A 180 -8.72 -32.62 37.62
N LYS A 181 -9.25 -31.41 37.47
CA LYS A 181 -9.35 -30.67 36.21
C LYS A 181 -7.92 -30.42 35.69
N SER A 182 -7.40 -31.29 34.82
CA SER A 182 -6.15 -31.03 34.10
C SER A 182 -6.39 -29.77 33.27
N LYS A 183 -5.57 -28.74 33.50
CA LYS A 183 -5.49 -27.63 32.56
C LYS A 183 -4.97 -28.24 31.26
N GLY A 184 -5.81 -28.38 30.24
CA GLY A 184 -5.36 -28.77 28.91
C GLY A 184 -4.09 -27.98 28.57
N ALA A 185 -3.00 -28.69 28.28
CA ALA A 185 -1.72 -28.08 28.04
C ALA A 185 -1.87 -27.10 26.87
N ARG A 186 -1.78 -25.80 27.15
CA ARG A 186 -1.75 -24.79 26.11
C ARG A 186 -0.33 -24.79 25.57
N PHE A 187 -0.13 -25.52 24.48
CA PHE A 187 1.09 -25.42 23.69
C PHE A 187 1.06 -24.07 22.95
N ASP A 188 2.00 -23.21 23.31
CA ASP A 188 2.22 -21.90 22.68
C ASP A 188 3.74 -21.79 22.55
N LEU A 189 4.31 -22.49 21.56
CA LEU A 189 5.75 -22.51 21.36
C LEU A 189 6.25 -21.21 20.70
N CYS A 190 7.46 -20.81 21.07
CA CYS A 190 8.11 -19.61 20.55
C CYS A 190 8.42 -19.73 19.06
N CYS A 191 8.97 -20.88 18.64
CA CYS A 191 9.35 -21.23 17.27
C CYS A 191 10.19 -20.17 16.54
N PHE A 192 10.89 -19.32 17.29
CA PHE A 192 11.87 -18.40 16.71
C PHE A 192 12.99 -19.21 16.06
N ASP A 193 13.39 -18.83 14.85
CA ASP A 193 14.42 -19.50 14.09
C ASP A 193 15.53 -18.51 13.79
N SER A 194 16.75 -18.84 14.22
CA SER A 194 17.90 -17.96 14.03
C SER A 194 18.20 -17.67 12.57
N SER A 195 17.82 -18.59 11.66
CA SER A 195 18.03 -18.41 10.22
C SER A 195 17.14 -17.34 9.59
N LEU A 196 16.22 -16.72 10.34
CA LEU A 196 15.43 -15.58 9.88
C LEU A 196 16.28 -14.32 9.72
N TYR A 197 17.43 -14.22 10.39
CA TYR A 197 18.37 -13.11 10.23
C TYR A 197 19.44 -13.36 9.17
N ASP A 198 19.53 -14.58 8.63
CA ASP A 198 20.51 -14.90 7.59
C ASP A 198 20.07 -14.26 6.26
N GLN A 199 21.01 -13.60 5.58
CA GLN A 199 20.80 -13.12 4.22
C GLN A 199 20.69 -14.32 3.28
N LYS A 200 19.46 -14.62 2.85
CA LYS A 200 19.17 -15.67 1.88
C LYS A 200 18.91 -15.04 0.51
N PRO A 201 19.21 -15.77 -0.59
CA PRO A 201 18.86 -15.34 -1.93
C PRO A 201 17.33 -15.18 -2.08
N LEU A 202 16.91 -14.30 -3.00
CA LEU A 202 15.49 -14.01 -3.25
C LEU A 202 14.70 -15.29 -3.57
N GLU A 203 15.31 -16.18 -4.34
CA GLU A 203 14.74 -17.44 -4.80
C GLU A 203 14.32 -18.35 -3.65
N VAL A 204 14.98 -18.25 -2.49
CA VAL A 204 14.64 -19.05 -1.31
C VAL A 204 13.32 -18.60 -0.70
N TYR A 205 13.07 -17.28 -0.66
CA TYR A 205 11.82 -16.75 -0.12
C TYR A 205 10.66 -17.01 -1.08
N THR A 206 10.86 -16.74 -2.37
CA THR A 206 9.81 -16.93 -3.38
C THR A 206 9.43 -18.41 -3.52
N SER A 207 10.41 -19.31 -3.66
CA SER A 207 10.13 -20.75 -3.79
C SER A 207 9.44 -21.34 -2.56
N ALA A 208 9.80 -20.89 -1.35
CA ALA A 208 9.14 -21.33 -0.11
C ALA A 208 7.69 -20.86 -0.02
N VAL A 209 7.40 -19.65 -0.51
CA VAL A 209 6.03 -19.11 -0.57
C VAL A 209 5.22 -19.80 -1.68
N ASP A 210 5.80 -20.06 -2.84
CA ASP A 210 5.13 -20.75 -3.95
C ASP A 210 4.78 -22.20 -3.58
N LYS A 211 5.67 -22.86 -2.83
CA LYS A 211 5.48 -24.21 -2.28
C LYS A 211 5.03 -24.15 -0.82
N ALA A 212 4.13 -23.23 -0.48
CA ALA A 212 3.72 -22.98 0.90
C ALA A 212 3.22 -24.24 1.63
N GLU A 213 2.41 -25.08 0.97
CA GLU A 213 1.85 -26.29 1.59
C GLU A 213 2.92 -27.34 1.90
N GLU A 214 3.79 -27.65 0.94
CA GLU A 214 4.88 -28.61 1.09
C GLU A 214 5.88 -28.12 2.16
N THR A 215 6.33 -26.88 2.02
CA THR A 215 7.26 -26.23 2.97
C THR A 215 6.67 -26.21 4.37
N SER A 216 5.38 -25.87 4.50
CA SER A 216 4.70 -25.86 5.78
C SER A 216 4.62 -27.25 6.38
N THR A 217 4.19 -28.25 5.62
CA THR A 217 4.01 -29.62 6.15
C THR A 217 5.35 -30.21 6.59
N GLN A 218 6.39 -30.04 5.78
CA GLN A 218 7.75 -30.48 6.10
C GLN A 218 8.27 -29.81 7.39
N THR A 219 8.22 -28.47 7.45
CA THR A 219 8.70 -27.71 8.60
C THR A 219 7.92 -28.04 9.87
N VAL A 220 6.60 -28.20 9.77
CA VAL A 220 5.75 -28.56 10.91
C VAL A 220 6.16 -29.93 11.45
N ASN A 221 6.27 -30.95 10.58
CA ASN A 221 6.65 -32.30 10.97
C ASN A 221 8.05 -32.33 11.61
N ASP A 222 9.02 -31.62 11.02
CA ASP A 222 10.39 -31.54 11.54
C ASP A 222 10.39 -30.94 12.95
N VAL A 223 9.69 -29.81 13.17
CA VAL A 223 9.64 -29.15 14.48
C VAL A 223 8.90 -29.99 15.52
N VAL A 224 7.80 -30.64 15.15
CA VAL A 224 7.05 -31.53 16.05
C VAL A 224 7.90 -32.74 16.45
N GLN A 225 8.61 -33.35 15.49
CA GLN A 225 9.53 -34.45 15.77
C GLN A 225 10.67 -34.00 16.69
N MET A 226 11.24 -32.82 16.45
CA MET A 226 12.25 -32.24 17.34
C MET A 226 11.74 -31.99 18.76
N TYR A 227 10.49 -31.54 18.90
CA TYR A 227 9.86 -31.33 20.21
C TYR A 227 9.68 -32.65 20.96
N ASN A 228 9.20 -33.70 20.29
CA ASN A 228 8.99 -35.01 20.91
C ASN A 228 10.30 -35.71 21.29
N ASN A 229 11.39 -35.42 20.57
CA ASN A 229 12.72 -36.01 20.81
C ASN A 229 13.61 -35.16 21.74
N GLN A 230 13.08 -34.13 22.41
CA GLN A 230 13.88 -33.19 23.24
C GLN A 230 14.61 -33.83 24.43
N ASP A 231 14.28 -35.06 24.82
CA ASP A 231 14.98 -35.81 25.87
C ASP A 231 16.35 -36.36 25.43
N ASP A 232 16.64 -36.39 24.11
CA ASP A 232 17.96 -36.77 23.58
C ASP A 232 18.85 -35.53 23.38
N GLU A 233 20.03 -35.53 24.00
CA GLU A 233 20.94 -34.39 24.24
C GLU A 233 21.58 -33.70 23.01
N ASN A 234 20.88 -33.46 21.90
CA ASN A 234 21.45 -32.75 20.73
C ASN A 234 21.04 -31.27 20.66
N LYS A 235 21.87 -30.43 21.32
CA LYS A 235 21.75 -28.96 21.43
C LYS A 235 22.18 -28.17 20.18
N THR A 236 21.72 -28.52 18.99
CA THR A 236 21.96 -27.71 17.77
C THR A 236 20.69 -27.45 16.98
N SER A 237 19.57 -27.21 17.66
CA SER A 237 18.36 -26.70 17.00
C SER A 237 18.50 -25.21 16.73
N THR A 238 18.32 -24.79 15.48
CA THR A 238 18.17 -23.37 15.08
C THR A 238 16.82 -22.80 15.52
N VAL A 239 15.86 -23.66 15.87
CA VAL A 239 14.49 -23.29 16.26
C VAL A 239 14.33 -23.35 17.78
N CYS A 240 13.76 -22.29 18.35
CA CYS A 240 13.46 -22.17 19.77
C CYS A 240 12.15 -22.87 20.12
N LEU A 241 12.23 -23.93 20.90
CA LEU A 241 11.10 -24.76 21.32
C LEU A 241 10.58 -24.41 22.73
N ASN A 242 10.97 -23.25 23.29
CA ASN A 242 10.45 -22.80 24.57
C ASN A 242 9.01 -22.28 24.45
N ASP A 243 8.24 -22.38 25.52
CA ASP A 243 6.94 -21.70 25.67
C ASP A 243 7.12 -20.20 25.41
N ARG A 244 6.37 -19.67 24.44
CA ARG A 244 6.38 -18.29 23.97
C ARG A 244 6.22 -17.28 25.10
N ARG A 245 5.39 -17.59 26.10
CA ARG A 245 5.16 -16.68 27.25
C ARG A 245 6.32 -16.66 28.23
N LYS A 246 7.13 -17.72 28.23
CA LYS A 246 8.30 -17.87 29.10
C LYS A 246 9.61 -17.56 28.37
N CYS A 247 9.58 -17.45 27.04
CA CYS A 247 10.75 -17.16 26.23
C CYS A 247 11.11 -15.67 26.26
N LEU A 248 11.91 -15.27 27.25
CA LEU A 248 12.37 -13.88 27.39
C LEU A 248 13.32 -13.44 26.25
N ARG A 249 14.05 -14.38 25.64
CA ARG A 249 15.06 -14.09 24.61
C ARG A 249 14.45 -13.64 23.28
N HIS A 250 13.28 -14.17 22.92
CA HIS A 250 12.63 -13.90 21.64
C HIS A 250 11.24 -13.28 21.85
N ASN A 251 11.04 -12.59 22.97
CA ASN A 251 9.74 -12.00 23.23
C ASN A 251 9.40 -10.96 22.16
N GLY A 252 8.26 -11.14 21.49
CA GLY A 252 7.81 -10.23 20.43
C GLY A 252 8.64 -10.27 19.14
N TRP A 253 9.51 -11.28 18.95
CA TRP A 253 10.41 -11.37 17.79
C TRP A 253 9.69 -11.15 16.45
N TRP A 254 8.50 -11.74 16.30
CA TRP A 254 7.74 -11.62 15.05
C TRP A 254 7.34 -10.18 14.75
N ASN A 255 6.88 -9.43 15.77
CA ASN A 255 6.51 -8.03 15.59
C ASN A 255 7.75 -7.19 15.25
N LEU A 256 8.89 -7.44 15.93
CA LEU A 256 10.12 -6.70 15.68
C LEU A 256 10.59 -6.87 14.23
N ILE A 257 10.62 -8.10 13.72
CA ILE A 257 11.01 -8.36 12.32
C ILE A 257 9.96 -7.77 11.36
N ALA A 258 8.67 -7.91 11.66
CA ALA A 258 7.61 -7.35 10.82
C ALA A 258 7.70 -5.82 10.73
N ASP A 259 7.92 -5.13 11.86
CA ASP A 259 8.07 -3.68 11.92
C ASP A 259 9.34 -3.21 11.18
N GLU A 260 10.45 -3.95 11.31
CA GLU A 260 11.70 -3.67 10.58
C GLU A 260 11.51 -3.79 9.06
N LEU A 261 10.92 -4.90 8.59
CA LEU A 261 10.61 -5.10 7.17
C LEU A 261 9.63 -4.06 6.65
N TRP A 262 8.63 -3.68 7.45
CA TRP A 262 7.68 -2.64 7.08
C TRP A 262 8.37 -1.28 6.91
N LYS A 263 9.18 -0.87 7.90
CA LYS A 263 9.94 0.37 7.84
C LYS A 263 10.87 0.40 6.63
N ARG A 264 11.60 -0.69 6.38
CA ARG A 264 12.51 -0.79 5.24
C ARG A 264 11.76 -0.69 3.90
N LEU A 265 10.60 -1.32 3.79
CA LEU A 265 9.76 -1.22 2.59
C LEU A 265 9.29 0.22 2.35
N SER A 266 8.80 0.90 3.40
CA SER A 266 8.38 2.30 3.31
C SER A 266 9.53 3.23 2.90
N GLU A 267 10.71 3.08 3.50
CA GLU A 267 11.90 3.86 3.12
C GLU A 267 12.29 3.66 1.64
N LEU A 268 12.24 2.43 1.15
CA LEU A 268 12.54 2.12 -0.25
C LEU A 268 11.50 2.71 -1.21
N GLN A 269 10.21 2.62 -0.87
CA GLN A 269 9.11 3.23 -1.65
C GLN A 269 9.22 4.76 -1.70
N GLU A 270 9.53 5.39 -0.57
CA GLU A 270 9.78 6.83 -0.51
C GLU A 270 10.99 7.21 -1.37
N SER A 271 12.08 6.45 -1.29
CA SER A 271 13.27 6.70 -2.10
C SER A 271 13.02 6.50 -3.60
N LEU A 272 12.16 5.54 -3.99
CA LEU A 272 11.76 5.34 -5.37
C LEU A 272 10.95 6.55 -5.88
N ALA A 273 9.98 7.03 -5.09
CA ALA A 273 9.19 8.20 -5.43
C ALA A 273 10.06 9.47 -5.57
N VAL A 274 11.10 9.62 -4.74
CA VAL A 274 12.08 10.71 -4.88
C VAL A 274 12.81 10.61 -6.21
N LEU A 275 13.31 9.43 -6.60
CA LEU A 275 13.99 9.24 -7.89
C LEU A 275 13.06 9.43 -9.09
N GLU A 276 11.79 9.05 -8.99
CA GLU A 276 10.78 9.32 -10.02
C GLU A 276 10.55 10.82 -10.20
N ASN A 277 10.46 11.57 -9.11
CA ASN A 277 10.36 13.03 -9.16
C ASN A 277 11.64 13.65 -9.74
N GLU A 278 12.83 13.21 -9.32
CA GLU A 278 14.10 13.66 -9.90
C GLU A 278 14.17 13.41 -11.41
N LYS A 279 13.65 12.25 -11.87
CA LYS A 279 13.53 11.94 -13.30
C LYS A 279 12.63 12.94 -14.01
N GLN A 280 11.44 13.21 -13.46
CA GLN A 280 10.48 14.16 -14.03
C GLN A 280 11.05 15.59 -14.05
N ASP A 281 11.70 16.01 -12.97
CA ASP A 281 12.30 17.33 -12.86
C ASP A 281 13.44 17.52 -13.87
N THR A 282 14.30 16.52 -14.05
CA THR A 282 15.38 16.56 -15.06
C THR A 282 14.81 16.76 -16.47
N VAL A 283 13.74 16.03 -16.79
CA VAL A 283 13.05 16.10 -18.09
C VAL A 283 12.35 17.46 -18.28
N ARG A 284 11.72 17.97 -17.22
CA ARG A 284 11.02 19.24 -17.22
C ARG A 284 11.99 20.41 -17.37
N GLU A 285 13.06 20.42 -16.60
CA GLU A 285 14.13 21.43 -16.66
C GLU A 285 14.73 21.50 -18.07
N TYR A 286 15.02 20.34 -18.68
CA TYR A 286 15.48 20.31 -20.06
C TYR A 286 14.45 20.90 -21.03
N SER A 287 13.17 20.57 -20.86
CA SER A 287 12.11 21.11 -21.72
C SER A 287 11.99 22.64 -21.59
N ILE A 288 12.07 23.18 -20.37
CA ILE A 288 12.08 24.62 -20.11
C ILE A 288 13.26 25.27 -20.84
N GLN A 289 14.47 24.72 -20.70
CA GLN A 289 15.66 25.26 -21.35
C GLN A 289 15.55 25.29 -22.88
N VAL A 290 14.87 24.33 -23.49
CA VAL A 290 14.64 24.33 -24.95
C VAL A 290 13.64 25.43 -25.32
N TYR A 291 12.49 25.50 -24.64
CA TYR A 291 11.49 26.54 -24.92
C TYR A 291 11.99 27.96 -24.68
N GLU A 292 12.85 28.17 -23.68
CA GLU A 292 13.46 29.48 -23.41
C GLU A 292 14.52 29.88 -24.44
N LYS A 293 15.20 28.92 -25.08
CA LYS A 293 16.16 29.19 -26.16
C LYS A 293 15.48 29.52 -27.48
N ASP A 294 14.28 28.99 -27.69
CA ASP A 294 13.48 29.22 -28.90
C ASP A 294 12.62 30.50 -28.83
N SER A 295 12.54 31.16 -27.67
CA SER A 295 11.82 32.43 -27.44
C SER A 295 12.72 33.67 -27.56
#